data_AF-Q69AB5-F1
#
_entry.id   AF-Q69AB5-F1
#
_cell.length_a   1.000
_cell.length_b   1.000
_cell.length_c   1.000
_cell.angle_alpha   90.00
_cell.angle_beta   90.00
_cell.angle_gamma   90.00
#
_symmetry.space_group_name_H-M   'P 1'
#
loop_
_entity.id
_entity.type
_entity.pdbx_description
1 polymer ?
#
loop_
_entity_poly.entity_id
_entity_poly.type
_entity_poly.pdbx_seq_one_letter_code
_entity_poly.pdbx_strand_id
1 'polypeptide(L)'
;MAETLANELLKVLFQKLSDEAFKRIARAQGIHNELKELNKTLSRIQDLLNDASQKEVTHKYVKEWLNALQHLAYDIDDVLDDLATEDMHRELTLQEPEASTSKVRKLIPSCCTNFSLTHRLSPKLDRINRDLENLEKRKTDLGLLKTDDKPRNTSRRSEASLPDGSSVIGREVEKERLLKKLLGDDGSTKENFSIVPIVGMGGVGKTTLARHLYNDAQVKDHFE
;
A
#
# COMPACT_ATOMS: atom_id res chain seq x y z
N MET A 1 -2.32 7.68 -6.18
CA MET A 1 -3.39 6.75 -5.71
C MET A 1 -3.03 5.31 -6.04
N ALA A 2 -2.43 5.03 -7.22
CA ALA A 2 -1.98 3.69 -7.56
C ALA A 2 -0.82 3.22 -6.64
N GLU A 3 0.09 4.10 -6.22
CA GLU A 3 1.16 3.75 -5.27
C GLU A 3 0.66 3.19 -3.95
N THR A 4 -0.27 3.90 -3.29
CA THR A 4 -0.79 3.48 -1.99
C THR A 4 -1.47 2.12 -2.09
N LEU A 5 -2.19 1.88 -3.19
CA LEU A 5 -2.82 0.59 -3.45
C LEU A 5 -1.79 -0.52 -3.76
N ALA A 6 -0.82 -0.24 -4.63
CA ALA A 6 0.24 -1.18 -5.00
C ALA A 6 1.10 -1.57 -3.78
N ASN A 7 1.43 -0.61 -2.91
CA ASN A 7 2.22 -0.86 -1.72
C ASN A 7 1.44 -1.67 -0.68
N GLU A 8 0.16 -1.39 -0.47
CA GLU A 8 -0.69 -2.22 0.40
C GLU A 8 -0.86 -3.64 -0.15
N LEU A 9 -1.09 -3.79 -1.45
CA LEU A 9 -1.12 -5.10 -2.13
C LEU A 9 0.18 -5.88 -1.90
N LEU A 10 1.33 -5.24 -2.14
CA LEU A 10 2.62 -5.90 -1.95
C LEU A 10 2.88 -6.32 -0.50
N LYS A 11 2.45 -5.53 0.49
CA LYS A 11 2.52 -5.94 1.90
C LYS A 11 1.74 -7.22 2.16
N VAL A 12 0.51 -7.32 1.63
CA VAL A 12 -0.31 -8.53 1.77
C VAL A 12 0.38 -9.72 1.11
N LEU A 13 0.93 -9.54 -0.10
CA LEU A 13 1.68 -10.60 -0.79
C LEU A 13 2.92 -11.03 -0.01
N PHE A 14 3.71 -10.09 0.52
CA PHE A 14 4.87 -10.40 1.34
C PHE A 14 4.50 -11.14 2.62
N GLN A 15 3.37 -10.80 3.23
CA GLN A 15 2.86 -11.50 4.41
C GLN A 15 2.52 -12.95 4.07
N LYS A 16 1.76 -13.19 2.99
CA LYS A 16 1.42 -14.55 2.51
C LYS A 16 2.68 -15.36 2.15
N LEU A 17 3.63 -14.75 1.42
CA LEU A 17 4.88 -15.41 1.02
C LEU A 17 5.84 -15.68 2.19
N SER A 18 5.73 -14.92 3.28
CA SER A 18 6.55 -15.09 4.48
C SER A 18 6.02 -16.15 5.43
N ASP A 19 4.75 -16.53 5.28
CA ASP A 19 4.10 -17.54 6.11
C ASP A 19 4.80 -18.90 6.03
N GLU A 20 5.06 -19.51 7.20
CA GLU A 20 5.83 -20.74 7.29
C GLU A 20 5.02 -21.98 6.86
N ALA A 21 3.70 -21.98 7.10
CA ALA A 21 2.83 -23.01 6.56
C ALA A 21 2.84 -22.92 5.04
N PHE A 22 2.71 -21.72 4.49
CA PHE A 22 2.78 -21.47 3.05
C PHE A 22 4.08 -21.97 2.42
N LYS A 23 5.23 -21.68 3.03
CA LYS A 23 6.54 -22.19 2.56
C LYS A 23 6.64 -23.71 2.57
N ARG A 24 6.05 -24.38 3.55
CA ARG A 24 6.01 -25.85 3.61
C ARG A 24 5.19 -26.42 2.46
N ILE A 25 4.03 -25.84 2.18
CA ILE A 25 3.16 -26.23 1.07
C ILE A 25 3.89 -26.04 -0.26
N ALA A 26 4.50 -24.88 -0.48
CA ALA A 26 5.28 -24.59 -1.67
C ALA A 26 6.40 -25.62 -1.92
N ARG A 27 7.10 -26.07 -0.87
CA ARG A 27 8.14 -27.11 -0.97
C ARG A 27 7.54 -28.48 -1.32
N ALA A 28 6.43 -28.84 -0.68
CA ALA A 28 5.74 -30.10 -0.96
C ALA A 28 5.24 -30.17 -2.41
N GLN A 29 4.85 -29.03 -2.97
CA GLN A 29 4.37 -28.89 -4.35
C GLN A 29 5.50 -28.64 -5.36
N GLY A 30 6.75 -28.52 -4.93
CA GLY A 30 7.91 -28.32 -5.81
C GLY A 30 8.07 -26.92 -6.41
N ILE A 31 7.24 -25.94 -6.03
CA ILE A 31 7.21 -24.57 -6.57
C ILE A 31 7.97 -23.54 -5.72
N HIS A 32 8.74 -24.01 -4.74
CA HIS A 32 9.41 -23.14 -3.76
C HIS A 32 10.44 -22.19 -4.40
N ASN A 33 11.11 -22.63 -5.47
CA ASN A 33 12.14 -21.83 -6.12
C ASN A 33 11.50 -20.68 -6.89
N GLU A 34 10.42 -20.96 -7.61
CA GLU A 34 9.65 -20.00 -8.39
C GLU A 34 9.03 -18.93 -7.48
N LEU A 35 8.49 -19.31 -6.32
CA LEU A 35 7.98 -18.35 -5.32
C LEU A 35 9.12 -17.53 -4.69
N LYS A 36 10.30 -18.11 -4.52
CA LYS A 36 11.47 -17.39 -4.00
C LYS A 36 11.97 -16.33 -4.99
N GLU A 37 11.98 -16.64 -6.29
CA GLU A 37 12.32 -15.66 -7.33
C GLU A 37 11.25 -14.57 -7.44
N LEU A 38 9.97 -14.94 -7.35
CA LEU A 38 8.87 -13.98 -7.28
C LEU A 38 9.09 -12.95 -6.16
N ASN A 39 9.33 -13.45 -4.95
CA ASN A 39 9.55 -12.62 -3.77
C ASN A 39 10.73 -11.64 -3.95
N LYS A 40 11.85 -12.12 -4.52
CA LYS A 40 13.02 -11.27 -4.79
C LYS A 40 12.70 -10.14 -5.77
N THR A 41 11.97 -10.45 -6.85
CA THR A 41 11.63 -9.47 -7.87
C THR A 41 10.63 -8.45 -7.34
N LEU A 42 9.63 -8.89 -6.56
CA LEU A 42 8.71 -8.00 -5.86
C LEU A 42 9.45 -7.03 -4.93
N SER A 43 10.45 -7.49 -4.17
CA SER A 43 11.26 -6.60 -3.32
C SER A 43 12.02 -5.54 -4.12
N ARG A 44 12.59 -5.91 -5.28
CA ARG A 44 13.27 -4.93 -6.15
C ARG A 44 12.31 -3.89 -6.71
N ILE A 45 11.07 -4.29 -7.02
CA ILE A 45 10.03 -3.39 -7.51
C ILE A 45 9.53 -2.46 -6.39
N GLN A 46 9.42 -2.96 -5.15
CA GLN A 46 9.02 -2.17 -4.00
C GLN A 46 9.90 -0.93 -3.81
N ASP A 47 11.21 -1.07 -4.01
CA ASP A 47 12.19 0.03 -3.93
C ASP A 47 11.91 1.18 -4.92
N LEU A 48 11.20 0.89 -6.02
CA LEU A 48 10.91 1.82 -7.12
C LEU A 48 9.55 2.53 -6.97
N LEU A 49 8.66 2.03 -6.11
CA LEU A 49 7.27 2.51 -6.03
C LEU A 49 7.17 3.98 -5.63
N ASN A 50 8.03 4.43 -4.70
CA ASN A 50 8.04 5.81 -4.23
C ASN A 50 8.33 6.80 -5.38
N ASP A 51 9.30 6.49 -6.24
CA ASP A 51 9.64 7.35 -7.38
C ASP A 51 8.62 7.20 -8.52
N ALA A 52 8.14 5.98 -8.77
CA ALA A 52 7.08 5.71 -9.75
C ALA A 52 5.80 6.48 -9.42
N SER A 53 5.40 6.53 -8.15
CA SER A 53 4.24 7.30 -7.70
C SER A 53 4.33 8.79 -8.02
N GLN A 54 5.48 9.38 -7.74
CA GLN A 54 5.70 10.81 -7.98
C GLN A 54 5.66 11.12 -9.47
N LYS A 55 6.10 10.18 -10.30
CA LYS A 55 6.10 10.28 -11.77
C LYS A 55 4.79 9.85 -12.41
N GLU A 56 3.89 9.14 -11.71
CA GLU A 56 2.60 8.66 -12.23
C GLU A 56 1.74 9.82 -12.76
N VAL A 57 1.79 10.96 -12.07
CA VAL A 57 0.99 12.15 -12.39
C VAL A 57 1.42 12.79 -13.71
N THR A 58 2.73 12.75 -14.02
CA THR A 58 3.31 13.45 -15.17
C THR A 58 3.61 12.54 -16.35
N HIS A 59 3.91 11.26 -16.11
CA HIS A 59 4.36 10.32 -17.14
C HIS A 59 3.38 9.16 -17.32
N LYS A 60 2.65 9.18 -18.44
CA LYS A 60 1.66 8.14 -18.80
C LYS A 60 2.26 6.72 -18.78
N TYR A 61 3.49 6.55 -19.28
CA TYR A 61 4.15 5.25 -19.31
C TYR A 61 4.47 4.69 -17.90
N VAL A 62 4.70 5.56 -16.91
CA VAL A 62 4.89 5.16 -15.52
C VAL A 62 3.56 4.72 -14.90
N LYS A 63 2.46 5.41 -15.25
CA LYS A 63 1.11 4.98 -14.86
C LYS A 63 0.76 3.61 -15.45
N GLU A 64 1.05 3.37 -16.72
CA GLU A 64 0.86 2.06 -17.36
C GLU A 64 1.71 0.98 -16.70
N TRP A 65 2.93 1.30 -16.28
CA TRP A 65 3.80 0.40 -15.52
C TRP A 65 3.22 0.04 -14.14
N LEU A 66 2.70 1.02 -13.39
CA LEU A 66 2.02 0.78 -12.10
C LEU A 66 0.74 -0.04 -12.25
N ASN A 67 -0.05 0.21 -13.30
CA ASN A 67 -1.23 -0.59 -13.59
C ASN A 67 -0.87 -2.04 -13.93
N ALA A 68 0.19 -2.25 -14.73
CA ALA A 68 0.68 -3.60 -15.03
C ALA A 68 1.15 -4.33 -13.76
N LEU A 69 1.82 -3.63 -12.84
CA LEU A 69 2.18 -4.17 -11.53
C LEU A 69 0.94 -4.58 -10.73
N GLN A 70 -0.10 -3.75 -10.72
CA GLN A 70 -1.34 -4.04 -10.01
C GLN A 70 -2.03 -5.29 -10.57
N HIS A 71 -2.10 -5.44 -11.89
CA HIS A 71 -2.65 -6.64 -12.52
C HIS A 71 -1.85 -7.89 -12.14
N LEU A 72 -0.51 -7.83 -12.19
CA LEU A 72 0.33 -8.94 -11.75
C LEU A 72 0.15 -9.25 -10.26
N ALA A 73 -0.08 -8.25 -9.41
CA ALA A 73 -0.35 -8.47 -7.99
C ALA A 73 -1.64 -9.28 -7.77
N TYR A 74 -2.69 -9.05 -8.55
CA TYR A 74 -3.90 -9.88 -8.53
C TYR A 74 -3.63 -11.30 -9.03
N ASP A 75 -2.90 -11.45 -10.14
CA ASP A 75 -2.53 -12.77 -10.67
C ASP A 75 -1.69 -13.58 -9.65
N ILE A 76 -0.82 -12.91 -8.90
CA ILE A 76 -0.06 -13.52 -7.81
C ILE A 76 -1.01 -13.95 -6.70
N ASP A 77 -1.87 -13.05 -6.22
CA ASP A 77 -2.81 -13.33 -5.13
C ASP A 77 -3.70 -14.55 -5.44
N ASP A 78 -4.22 -14.63 -6.66
CA ASP A 78 -4.99 -15.78 -7.17
C ASP A 78 -4.19 -17.09 -7.09
N VAL A 79 -2.89 -17.08 -7.42
CA VAL A 79 -2.03 -18.27 -7.32
C VAL A 79 -1.74 -18.64 -5.87
N LEU A 80 -1.56 -17.66 -4.98
CA LEU A 80 -1.36 -17.92 -3.56
C LEU A 80 -2.64 -18.51 -2.93
N ASP A 81 -3.82 -18.03 -3.34
CA ASP A 81 -5.11 -18.52 -2.87
C ASP A 81 -5.45 -19.90 -3.44
N ASP A 82 -5.15 -20.17 -4.72
CA ASP A 82 -5.22 -21.50 -5.33
C ASP A 82 -4.36 -22.50 -4.52
N LEU A 83 -3.15 -22.10 -4.11
CA LEU A 83 -2.25 -22.95 -3.32
C LEU A 83 -2.81 -23.23 -1.91
N ALA A 84 -3.30 -22.20 -1.22
CA ALA A 84 -3.88 -22.34 0.12
C ALA A 84 -5.15 -23.20 0.09
N THR A 85 -5.98 -23.03 -0.94
CA THR A 85 -7.22 -23.80 -1.11
C THR A 85 -6.95 -25.27 -1.29
N GLU A 86 -5.96 -25.64 -2.10
CA GLU A 86 -5.64 -27.07 -2.27
C GLU A 86 -5.06 -27.68 -1.01
N ASP A 87 -4.24 -26.95 -0.23
CA ASP A 87 -3.71 -27.49 1.02
C ASP A 87 -4.83 -27.87 1.99
N MET A 88 -5.86 -27.03 2.11
CA MET A 88 -7.08 -27.35 2.85
C MET A 88 -7.79 -28.59 2.29
N HIS A 89 -7.94 -28.72 0.97
CA HIS A 89 -8.51 -29.91 0.34
C HIS A 89 -7.71 -31.18 0.64
N ARG A 90 -6.38 -31.08 0.64
CA ARG A 90 -5.47 -32.19 0.95
C ARG A 90 -5.57 -32.61 2.41
N GLU A 91 -5.60 -31.65 3.33
CA GLU A 91 -5.79 -31.92 4.75
C GLU A 91 -7.13 -32.62 5.01
N LEU A 92 -8.23 -32.15 4.40
CA LEU A 92 -9.55 -32.78 4.51
C LEU A 92 -9.59 -34.20 3.91
N THR A 93 -8.85 -34.45 2.83
CA THR A 93 -8.79 -35.77 2.19
C THR A 93 -7.92 -36.75 3.01
N LEU A 94 -6.92 -36.25 3.74
CA LEU A 94 -6.01 -37.05 4.58
C LEU A 94 -6.51 -37.23 6.03
N GLN A 95 -7.38 -36.34 6.53
CA GLN A 95 -7.94 -36.40 7.89
C GLN A 95 -9.20 -37.26 8.04
N GLU A 96 -9.75 -37.90 6.99
CA GLU A 96 -10.79 -38.89 7.22
C GLU A 96 -10.20 -40.10 8.01
N PRO A 97 -10.69 -40.38 9.23
CA PRO A 97 -10.20 -41.50 10.00
C PRO A 97 -10.47 -42.81 9.26
N GLU A 98 -9.64 -43.82 9.54
CA GLU A 98 -9.56 -45.17 8.95
C GLU A 98 -10.88 -46.00 8.93
N ALA A 99 -12.03 -45.40 9.20
CA ALA A 99 -13.36 -46.00 9.25
C ALA A 99 -14.30 -45.51 8.13
N SER A 100 -13.80 -45.02 7.00
CA SER A 100 -14.65 -44.73 5.83
C SER A 100 -15.07 -46.05 5.15
N THR A 101 -16.32 -46.45 5.37
CA THR A 101 -16.95 -47.69 4.86
C THR A 101 -17.26 -47.66 3.35
N SER A 102 -16.88 -46.59 2.66
CA SER A 102 -17.09 -46.43 1.22
C SER A 102 -16.08 -47.26 0.42
N LYS A 103 -16.54 -48.42 -0.10
CA LYS A 103 -15.75 -49.27 -1.01
C LYS A 103 -15.38 -48.59 -2.33
N VAL A 104 -15.97 -47.43 -2.66
CA VAL A 104 -15.73 -46.71 -3.91
C VAL A 104 -14.48 -45.82 -3.83
N ARG A 105 -14.10 -45.31 -2.65
CA ARG A 105 -12.93 -44.42 -2.48
C ARG A 105 -11.58 -45.15 -2.43
N LYS A 106 -11.56 -46.47 -2.16
CA LYS A 106 -10.34 -47.30 -2.23
C LYS A 106 -9.76 -47.45 -3.65
N LEU A 107 -10.48 -46.98 -4.67
CA LEU A 107 -10.04 -47.00 -6.07
C LEU A 107 -9.30 -45.73 -6.49
N ILE A 108 -9.22 -44.70 -5.64
CA ILE A 108 -8.47 -43.48 -5.95
C ILE A 108 -7.03 -43.69 -5.46
N PRO A 109 -6.05 -43.86 -6.36
CA PRO A 109 -4.67 -44.08 -5.94
C PRO A 109 -4.14 -42.83 -5.23
N SER A 110 -3.61 -43.00 -4.03
CA SER A 110 -2.91 -41.93 -3.27
C SER A 110 -1.70 -41.33 -4.00
N CYS A 111 -1.24 -42.01 -5.06
CA CYS A 111 -0.18 -41.57 -5.96
C CYS A 111 -0.61 -40.40 -6.88
N CYS A 112 -1.91 -40.24 -7.15
CA CYS A 112 -2.40 -39.36 -8.22
C CYS A 112 -2.93 -38.00 -7.73
N THR A 113 -2.99 -37.74 -6.42
CA THR A 113 -3.53 -36.48 -5.88
C THR A 113 -2.50 -35.36 -5.79
N ASN A 114 -1.20 -35.68 -5.62
CA ASN A 114 -0.14 -34.65 -5.55
C ASN A 114 0.33 -34.17 -6.94
N PHE A 115 0.04 -34.90 -8.02
CA PHE A 115 0.61 -34.63 -9.35
C PHE A 115 -0.13 -33.52 -10.12
N SER A 116 -1.38 -33.23 -9.79
CA SER A 116 -2.20 -32.27 -10.57
C SER A 116 -1.88 -30.80 -10.29
N LEU A 117 -1.42 -30.46 -9.08
CA LEU A 117 -1.30 -29.06 -8.68
C LEU A 117 0.00 -28.42 -9.19
N THR A 118 1.14 -29.09 -9.06
CA THR A 118 2.41 -28.60 -9.62
C THR A 118 2.28 -28.34 -11.12
N HIS A 119 1.69 -29.27 -11.87
CA HIS A 119 1.50 -29.10 -13.32
C HIS A 119 0.55 -27.94 -13.68
N ARG A 120 -0.35 -27.54 -12.77
CA ARG A 120 -1.30 -26.43 -12.99
C ARG A 120 -0.72 -25.09 -12.56
N LEU A 121 -0.01 -25.03 -11.42
CA LEU A 121 0.51 -23.79 -10.84
C LEU A 121 1.89 -23.40 -11.37
N SER A 122 2.80 -24.34 -11.60
CA SER A 122 4.13 -24.04 -12.15
C SER A 122 4.08 -23.19 -13.43
N PRO A 123 3.32 -23.53 -14.48
CA PRO A 123 3.30 -22.71 -15.70
C PRO A 123 2.66 -21.33 -15.49
N LYS A 124 1.68 -21.19 -14.57
CA LYS A 124 1.13 -19.87 -14.20
C LYS A 124 2.21 -19.04 -13.51
N LEU A 125 2.90 -19.62 -12.54
CA LEU A 125 3.91 -18.94 -11.75
C LEU A 125 5.15 -18.56 -12.58
N ASP A 126 5.57 -19.42 -13.51
CA ASP A 126 6.64 -19.12 -14.47
C ASP A 126 6.28 -17.92 -15.35
N ARG A 127 5.02 -17.86 -15.82
CA ARG A 127 4.53 -16.72 -16.59
C ARG A 127 4.56 -15.45 -15.76
N ILE A 128 4.03 -15.49 -14.53
CA ILE A 128 4.02 -14.34 -13.62
C ILE A 128 5.43 -13.85 -13.34
N ASN A 129 6.37 -14.76 -13.03
CA ASN A 129 7.76 -14.41 -12.80
C ASN A 129 8.40 -13.72 -13.99
N ARG A 130 8.19 -14.26 -15.20
CA ARG A 130 8.69 -13.65 -16.43
C ARG A 130 8.11 -12.26 -16.66
N ASP A 131 6.81 -12.10 -16.48
CA ASP A 131 6.13 -10.83 -16.72
C ASP A 131 6.55 -9.79 -15.67
N LEU A 132 6.79 -10.20 -14.43
CA LEU A 132 7.31 -9.37 -13.35
C LEU A 132 8.78 -8.97 -13.58
N GLU A 133 9.63 -9.88 -14.04
CA GLU A 133 11.01 -9.55 -14.45
C GLU A 133 11.05 -8.57 -15.62
N ASN A 134 10.17 -8.74 -16.60
CA ASN A 134 10.05 -7.79 -17.72
C ASN A 134 9.62 -6.41 -17.21
N LEU A 135 8.73 -6.37 -16.22
CA LEU A 135 8.32 -5.13 -15.58
C LEU A 135 9.48 -4.47 -14.82
N GLU A 136 10.28 -5.24 -14.08
CA GLU A 136 11.48 -4.77 -13.38
C GLU A 136 12.54 -4.22 -14.34
N LYS A 137 12.75 -4.88 -15.49
CA LYS A 137 13.69 -4.42 -16.53
C LYS A 137 13.31 -3.09 -17.14
N ARG A 138 12.01 -2.83 -17.34
CA ARG A 138 11.49 -1.54 -17.89
C ARG A 138 11.80 -0.33 -17.02
N LYS A 139 12.28 -0.51 -15.78
CA LYS A 139 12.64 0.60 -14.88
C LYS A 139 13.67 1.55 -15.50
N THR A 140 14.62 1.03 -16.28
CA THR A 140 15.69 1.84 -16.91
C THR A 140 15.12 2.76 -17.99
N ASP A 141 14.21 2.23 -18.80
CA ASP A 141 13.58 2.97 -19.90
C ASP A 141 12.65 4.07 -19.37
N LEU A 142 12.07 3.84 -18.19
CA LEU A 142 11.22 4.78 -17.47
C LEU A 142 12.00 5.74 -16.57
N GLY A 143 13.32 5.55 -16.45
CA GLY A 143 14.19 6.34 -15.57
C GLY A 143 13.75 6.29 -14.11
N LEU A 144 13.21 5.16 -13.63
CA LEU A 144 12.80 4.98 -12.23
C LEU A 144 14.03 4.79 -11.35
N LEU A 145 14.11 5.56 -10.25
CA LEU A 145 15.21 5.50 -9.30
C LEU A 145 14.78 4.85 -8.00
N LYS A 146 15.72 4.21 -7.31
CA LYS A 146 15.47 3.72 -5.95
C LYS A 146 15.37 4.90 -4.99
N THR A 147 14.65 4.70 -3.89
CA THR A 147 14.39 5.73 -2.88
C THR A 147 15.69 6.35 -2.32
N ASP A 148 16.78 5.58 -2.23
CA ASP A 148 18.07 6.04 -1.71
C ASP A 148 18.89 6.86 -2.73
N ASP A 149 18.57 6.77 -4.02
CA ASP A 149 19.30 7.46 -5.11
C ASP A 149 18.80 8.88 -5.37
N LYS A 150 17.75 9.33 -4.67
CA LYS A 150 17.14 10.64 -4.92
C LYS A 150 17.74 11.71 -4.01
N PRO A 151 18.31 12.81 -4.54
CA PRO A 151 18.59 13.97 -3.72
C PRO A 151 17.26 14.45 -3.13
N ARG A 152 17.18 14.49 -1.79
CA ARG A 152 16.03 14.97 -1.02
C ARG A 152 15.79 16.46 -1.35
N ASN A 153 15.15 16.73 -2.47
CA ASN A 153 14.50 18.02 -2.69
C ASN A 153 13.20 18.01 -1.88
N THR A 154 13.32 18.23 -0.58
CA THR A 154 12.22 18.48 0.37
C THR A 154 11.58 19.86 0.16
N SER A 155 11.83 20.52 -0.96
CA SER A 155 11.09 21.69 -1.40
C SER A 155 9.68 21.27 -1.85
N ARG A 156 8.85 20.82 -0.90
CA ARG A 156 7.44 21.19 -0.96
C ARG A 156 7.43 22.70 -0.76
N ARG A 157 7.47 23.41 -1.87
CA ARG A 157 7.28 24.85 -1.93
C ARG A 157 5.99 25.16 -1.21
N SER A 158 6.12 25.57 0.04
CA SER A 158 5.01 25.89 0.94
C SER A 158 4.61 27.35 0.68
N GLU A 159 4.39 27.69 -0.58
CA GLU A 159 3.86 28.98 -0.98
C GLU A 159 2.37 28.77 -1.19
N ALA A 160 1.63 28.66 -0.08
CA ALA A 160 0.19 28.83 -0.14
C ALA A 160 -0.04 30.29 -0.55
N SER A 161 -0.47 30.51 -1.80
CA SER A 161 -0.80 31.82 -2.37
C SER A 161 -1.54 32.68 -1.36
N LEU A 162 -1.16 33.96 -1.28
CA LEU A 162 -1.79 34.97 -0.42
C LEU A 162 -3.13 35.36 -1.05
N PRO A 163 -4.29 34.96 -0.52
CA PRO A 163 -5.53 35.64 -0.84
C PRO A 163 -5.53 36.93 -0.03
N ASP A 164 -5.82 38.05 -0.69
CA ASP A 164 -6.17 39.28 -0.02
C ASP A 164 -7.25 38.99 1.04
N GLY A 165 -7.13 39.58 2.23
CA GLY A 165 -7.90 39.23 3.43
C GLY A 165 -9.41 39.48 3.34
N SER A 166 -9.88 39.97 2.20
CA SER A 166 -11.23 40.47 1.91
C SER A 166 -12.23 39.40 1.44
N SER A 167 -11.82 38.14 1.21
CA SER A 167 -12.66 37.14 0.52
C SER A 167 -13.26 36.02 1.40
N VAL A 168 -13.02 35.99 2.72
CA VAL A 168 -13.55 34.89 3.57
C VAL A 168 -14.95 35.27 4.08
N ILE A 169 -15.99 34.55 3.64
CA ILE A 169 -17.39 34.80 4.00
C ILE A 169 -17.92 33.64 4.86
N GLY A 170 -18.71 33.94 5.90
CA GLY A 170 -19.50 32.94 6.64
C GLY A 170 -18.70 32.14 7.67
N ARG A 171 -17.55 32.67 8.09
CA ARG A 171 -16.63 32.04 9.07
C ARG A 171 -16.39 32.92 10.29
N GLU A 172 -17.18 33.97 10.45
CA GLU A 172 -17.00 35.01 11.48
C GLU A 172 -17.16 34.42 12.88
N VAL A 173 -18.15 33.55 13.09
CA VAL A 173 -18.41 32.89 14.38
C VAL A 173 -17.26 31.97 14.80
N GLU A 174 -16.75 31.17 13.86
CA GLU A 174 -15.64 30.26 14.12
C GLU A 174 -14.35 31.04 14.39
N LYS A 175 -14.11 32.12 13.64
CA LYS A 175 -12.99 33.02 13.84
C LYS A 175 -13.02 33.63 15.24
N GLU A 176 -14.13 34.22 15.66
CA GLU A 176 -14.25 34.87 16.96
C GLU A 176 -14.05 33.86 18.12
N ARG A 177 -14.58 32.64 17.97
CA ARG A 177 -14.39 31.57 18.96
C ARG A 177 -12.92 31.16 19.08
N LEU A 178 -12.19 31.12 17.97
CA LEU A 178 -10.77 30.77 17.95
C LEU A 178 -9.90 31.94 18.45
N LEU A 179 -10.23 33.19 18.13
CA LEU A 179 -9.57 34.37 18.69
C LEU A 179 -9.65 34.39 20.22
N LYS A 180 -10.82 34.13 20.78
CA LYS A 180 -10.99 34.03 22.25
C LYS A 180 -10.12 32.94 22.89
N LYS A 181 -9.89 31.83 22.18
CA LYS A 181 -9.01 30.75 22.65
C LYS A 181 -7.53 31.06 22.47
N LEU A 182 -7.17 31.85 21.46
CA LEU A 182 -5.79 32.26 21.19
C LEU A 182 -5.33 33.37 22.12
N LEU A 183 -6.20 34.35 22.38
CA LEU A 183 -5.91 35.54 23.19
C LEU A 183 -6.38 35.38 24.65
N GLY A 184 -7.13 34.33 24.95
CA GLY A 184 -7.62 34.03 26.28
C GLY A 184 -6.50 33.45 27.13
N ASP A 185 -6.31 34.03 28.32
CA ASP A 185 -5.53 33.41 29.38
C ASP A 185 -6.44 32.40 30.09
N ASP A 186 -6.23 31.11 29.83
CA ASP A 186 -6.99 30.05 30.46
C ASP A 186 -6.64 29.89 31.95
N GLY A 187 -5.71 30.69 32.50
CA GLY A 187 -5.46 30.85 33.95
C GLY A 187 -5.11 29.57 34.72
N SER A 188 -5.00 28.42 34.05
CA SER A 188 -5.05 27.11 34.71
C SER A 188 -4.09 26.06 34.16
N THR A 189 -3.08 26.42 33.38
CA THR A 189 -2.11 25.43 32.89
C THR A 189 -0.68 25.84 33.22
N LYS A 190 -0.01 25.01 34.01
CA LYS A 190 1.43 25.06 34.33
C LYS A 190 2.32 24.78 33.10
N GLU A 191 1.79 24.90 31.89
CA GLU A 191 2.46 24.57 30.64
C GLU A 191 2.80 25.85 29.88
N ASN A 192 4.04 25.97 29.40
CA ASN A 192 4.56 27.17 28.75
C ASN A 192 4.08 27.36 27.29
N PHE A 193 3.10 26.57 26.82
CA PHE A 193 2.60 26.65 25.45
C PHE A 193 1.13 26.23 25.38
N SER A 194 0.40 26.79 24.41
CA SER A 194 -1.01 26.47 24.11
C SER A 194 -1.13 25.91 22.69
N ILE A 195 -1.99 24.91 22.50
CA ILE A 195 -2.23 24.27 21.19
C ILE A 195 -3.72 24.39 20.84
N VAL A 196 -4.00 24.97 19.67
CA VAL A 196 -5.36 25.08 19.12
C VAL A 196 -5.49 24.25 17.84
N PRO A 197 -6.02 23.01 17.89
CA PRO A 197 -6.14 22.16 16.72
C PRO A 197 -7.35 22.56 15.84
N ILE A 198 -7.15 22.64 14.53
CA ILE A 198 -8.22 22.82 13.52
C ILE A 198 -8.31 21.54 12.68
N VAL A 199 -9.40 20.77 12.85
CA VAL A 199 -9.59 19.44 12.25
C VAL A 199 -10.83 19.44 11.36
N GLY A 200 -10.79 18.66 10.28
CA GLY A 200 -11.89 18.53 9.31
C GLY A 200 -11.43 17.94 7.99
N MET A 201 -12.38 17.59 7.13
CA MET A 201 -12.13 16.97 5.82
C MET A 201 -11.26 17.85 4.89
N GLY A 202 -10.70 17.27 3.83
CA GLY A 202 -9.98 18.02 2.80
C GLY A 202 -10.87 19.07 2.12
N GLY A 203 -10.31 20.21 1.71
CA GLY A 203 -11.06 21.25 0.97
C GLY A 203 -11.99 22.14 1.79
N VAL A 204 -12.25 21.85 3.07
CA VAL A 204 -13.19 22.64 3.91
C VAL A 204 -12.67 24.01 4.36
N GLY A 205 -11.49 24.44 3.92
CA GLY A 205 -10.96 25.78 4.23
C GLY A 205 -10.21 25.92 5.57
N LYS A 206 -9.72 24.82 6.18
CA LYS A 206 -8.96 24.85 7.45
C LYS A 206 -7.75 25.79 7.40
N THR A 207 -6.93 25.65 6.36
CA THR A 207 -5.74 26.51 6.15
C THR A 207 -6.13 27.97 5.93
N THR A 208 -7.27 28.21 5.27
CA THR A 208 -7.84 29.54 5.08
C THR A 208 -8.23 30.17 6.41
N LEU A 209 -8.93 29.42 7.28
CA LEU A 209 -9.33 29.89 8.61
C LEU A 209 -8.12 30.17 9.51
N ALA A 210 -7.14 29.25 9.54
CA ALA A 210 -5.90 29.45 10.30
C ALA A 210 -5.14 30.71 9.86
N ARG A 211 -5.06 30.94 8.55
CA ARG A 211 -4.44 32.15 7.99
C ARG A 211 -5.26 33.41 8.29
N HIS A 212 -6.58 33.33 8.24
CA HIS A 212 -7.45 34.45 8.56
C HIS A 212 -7.32 34.89 10.02
N LEU A 213 -7.05 33.96 10.93
CA LEU A 213 -6.70 34.24 12.32
C LEU A 213 -5.29 34.82 12.46
N TYR A 214 -4.29 34.20 11.84
CA TYR A 214 -2.90 34.66 11.89
C TYR A 214 -2.73 36.10 11.38
N ASN A 215 -3.51 36.46 10.35
CA ASN A 215 -3.47 37.80 9.77
C ASN A 215 -4.32 38.84 10.54
N ASP A 216 -5.08 38.41 11.57
CA ASP A 216 -5.90 39.29 12.37
C ASP A 216 -5.04 40.27 13.18
N ALA A 217 -5.47 41.54 13.25
CA ALA A 217 -4.74 42.58 13.97
C ALA A 217 -4.54 42.22 15.45
N GLN A 218 -5.56 41.66 16.11
CA GLN A 218 -5.48 41.33 17.53
C GLN A 218 -4.44 40.24 17.81
N VAL A 219 -4.27 39.29 16.89
CA VAL A 219 -3.28 38.21 17.01
C VAL A 219 -1.88 38.76 16.76
N LYS A 220 -1.70 39.62 15.75
CA LYS A 220 -0.41 40.28 15.47
C LYS A 220 0.04 41.22 16.59
N ASP A 221 -0.90 41.88 17.25
CA ASP A 221 -0.59 42.80 18.36
C ASP A 221 -0.25 42.04 19.66
N HIS A 222 -0.75 40.81 19.83
CA HIS A 222 -0.56 40.01 21.04
C HIS A 222 0.70 39.13 21.00
N PHE A 223 1.12 38.65 19.83
CA PHE A 223 2.24 37.72 19.66
C PHE A 223 3.37 38.36 18.83
N GLU A 224 4.62 38.19 19.27
CA GLU A 224 5.84 38.67 18.57
C GLU A 224 6.16 37.92 17.27
#